data_AF-A0A820SEE4-F1
#
_entry.id   AF-A0A820SEE4-F1
#
_cell.length_a   1.000
_cell.length_b   1.000
_cell.length_c   1.000
_cell.angle_alpha   90.00
_cell.angle_beta   90.00
_cell.angle_gamma   90.00
#
_symmetry.space_group_name_H-M   'P 1'
#
loop_
_entity.id
_entity.type
_entity.pdbx_description
1 polymer ?
#
loop_
_entity_poly.entity_id
_entity_poly.type
_entity_poly.pdbx_seq_one_letter_code
_entity_poly.pdbx_strand_id
1 'polypeptide(L)'
;FDVSFDGTSSQVWLSTAPTQPLTHWYQVRCLFVKPLTVNQGQTISGHTILKANRKQSYDVEMRLEIEGTNISVENILDLKNPYFRFEFIYIIIIVIIFCF
;
A
#
# COMPACT_ATOMS: atom_id res chain seq x y z
N PHE A 1 4.08 -6.68 -3.45
CA PHE A 1 4.38 -6.33 -4.84
C PHE A 1 4.61 -7.62 -5.58
N ASP A 2 4.42 -7.60 -6.90
CA ASP A 2 4.67 -8.75 -7.76
C ASP A 2 5.65 -8.35 -8.85
N VAL A 3 6.42 -9.31 -9.37
CA VAL A 3 7.39 -9.13 -10.44
C VAL A 3 7.24 -10.26 -11.43
N SER A 4 7.01 -9.93 -12.71
CA SER A 4 7.13 -10.88 -13.82
C SER A 4 8.55 -10.90 -14.37
N PHE A 5 9.02 -12.10 -14.67
CA PHE A 5 10.23 -12.37 -15.43
C PHE A 5 9.81 -12.96 -16.77
N ASP A 6 9.69 -12.10 -17.78
CA ASP A 6 9.20 -12.44 -19.12
C ASP A 6 10.33 -13.01 -19.99
N GLY A 7 10.74 -14.24 -19.68
CA GLY A 7 11.75 -14.95 -20.44
C GLY A 7 11.24 -15.43 -21.79
N THR A 8 12.15 -15.63 -22.74
CA THR A 8 11.82 -16.09 -24.10
C THR A 8 11.09 -17.44 -24.11
N SER A 9 11.46 -18.36 -23.21
CA SER A 9 10.88 -19.71 -23.15
C SER A 9 9.74 -19.85 -22.14
N SER A 10 9.74 -19.02 -21.10
CA SER A 10 8.73 -19.07 -20.05
C SER A 10 8.66 -17.75 -19.29
N GLN A 11 7.46 -17.45 -18.82
CA GLN A 11 7.20 -16.40 -17.86
C GLN A 11 7.21 -16.98 -16.45
N VAL A 12 7.92 -16.33 -15.54
CA VAL A 12 7.97 -16.70 -14.11
C VAL A 12 7.54 -15.51 -13.27
N TRP A 13 6.84 -15.75 -12.17
CA TRP A 13 6.35 -14.71 -11.28
C TRP A 13 6.94 -14.87 -9.87
N LEU A 14 7.33 -13.76 -9.28
CA LEU A 14 7.55 -13.63 -7.85
C LEU A 14 6.41 -12.77 -7.29
N SER A 15 5.61 -13.32 -6.38
CA SER A 15 4.53 -12.59 -5.72
C SER A 15 4.75 -12.50 -4.22
N THR A 16 4.50 -11.32 -3.66
CA THR A 16 4.44 -11.10 -2.20
C THR A 16 3.03 -10.82 -1.70
N ALA A 17 2.01 -11.17 -2.49
CA ALA A 17 0.61 -10.99 -2.14
C ALA A 17 0.27 -11.71 -0.82
N PRO A 18 -0.68 -11.20 -0.02
CA PRO A 18 -1.03 -11.80 1.27
C PRO A 18 -1.67 -13.20 1.15
N THR A 19 -2.09 -13.60 -0.05
CA THR A 19 -2.63 -14.93 -0.37
C THR A 19 -1.55 -15.94 -0.77
N GLN A 20 -0.29 -15.50 -0.92
CA GLN A 20 0.84 -16.34 -1.31
C GLN A 20 1.67 -16.75 -0.08
N PRO A 21 2.56 -17.76 -0.22
CA PRO A 21 3.50 -18.11 0.83
C PRO A 21 4.29 -16.90 1.33
N LEU A 22 4.50 -16.83 2.64
CA LEU A 22 5.17 -15.72 3.30
C LEU A 22 6.60 -15.54 2.78
N THR A 23 6.95 -14.30 2.42
CA THR A 23 8.31 -13.91 2.03
C THR A 23 8.91 -12.96 3.07
N HIS A 24 10.23 -12.75 3.01
CA HIS A 24 10.93 -11.82 3.91
C HIS A 24 10.59 -10.33 3.67
N TRP A 25 9.88 -10.01 2.58
CA TRP A 25 9.38 -8.65 2.32
C TRP A 25 8.11 -8.33 3.12
N TYR A 26 7.38 -9.35 3.60
CA TYR A 26 6.09 -9.18 4.26
C TYR A 26 5.14 -8.28 3.43
N GLN A 27 4.26 -7.55 4.12
CA GLN A 27 3.40 -6.52 3.54
C GLN A 27 3.57 -5.21 4.32
N VAL A 28 3.43 -4.08 3.63
CA VAL A 28 3.51 -2.74 4.22
C VAL A 28 2.11 -2.16 4.33
N ARG A 29 1.77 -1.57 5.48
CA ARG A 29 0.49 -0.86 5.66
C ARG A 29 0.78 0.60 6.01
N CYS A 30 0.15 1.49 5.26
CA CYS A 30 0.26 2.93 5.44
C CYS A 30 -1.05 3.45 6.05
N LEU A 31 -1.02 3.93 7.29
CA LEU A 31 -2.22 4.34 8.02
C LEU A 31 -2.48 5.83 7.84
N PHE A 32 -3.76 6.23 7.81
CA PHE A 32 -4.15 7.62 8.00
C PHE A 32 -4.25 7.91 9.51
N VAL A 33 -3.92 9.15 9.91
CA VAL A 33 -4.00 9.57 11.32
C VAL A 33 -5.45 9.53 11.83
N LYS A 34 -6.41 9.83 10.95
CA LYS A 34 -7.85 9.70 11.23
C LYS A 34 -8.44 8.65 10.30
N PRO A 35 -9.29 7.74 10.80
CA PRO A 35 -10.01 6.81 9.94
C PRO A 35 -10.99 7.57 9.04
N LEU A 36 -11.13 7.10 7.79
CA LEU A 36 -12.16 7.56 6.87
C LEU A 36 -13.37 6.64 6.98
N THR A 37 -14.47 7.13 7.55
CA THR A 37 -15.72 6.38 7.61
C THR A 37 -16.42 6.41 6.26
N VAL A 38 -16.66 5.24 5.69
CA VAL A 38 -17.31 5.07 4.38
C VAL A 38 -18.53 4.16 4.50
N ASN A 39 -19.57 4.49 3.74
CA ASN A 39 -20.77 3.71 3.61
C ASN A 39 -20.71 2.85 2.34
N GLN A 40 -21.44 1.74 2.35
CA GLN A 40 -21.59 0.90 1.16
C GLN A 40 -22.13 1.72 -0.02
N GLY A 41 -21.51 1.54 -1.19
CA GLY A 41 -21.86 2.26 -2.42
C GLY A 41 -21.19 3.62 -2.59
N GLN A 42 -20.45 4.12 -1.59
CA GLN A 42 -19.61 5.30 -1.77
C GLN A 42 -18.31 4.93 -2.49
N THR A 43 -17.90 5.78 -3.44
CA THR A 43 -16.61 5.66 -4.12
C THR A 43 -15.55 6.46 -3.37
N ILE A 44 -14.38 5.86 -3.18
CA ILE A 44 -13.19 6.53 -2.63
C ILE A 44 -12.22 6.75 -3.79
N SER A 45 -11.76 7.98 -3.96
CA SER A 45 -10.72 8.35 -4.91
C SER A 45 -9.54 8.98 -4.17
N GLY A 46 -8.41 9.13 -4.86
CA GLY A 46 -7.23 9.71 -4.24
C GLY A 46 -5.95 9.41 -4.99
N HIS A 47 -4.82 9.70 -4.34
CA HIS A 47 -3.51 9.47 -4.91
C HIS A 47 -2.49 9.11 -3.84
N THR A 48 -1.41 8.47 -4.28
CA THR A 48 -0.20 8.21 -3.50
C THR A 48 0.99 8.70 -4.30
N ILE A 49 1.83 9.53 -3.71
CA ILE A 49 3.04 10.08 -4.31
C ILE A 49 4.23 9.56 -3.51
N LEU A 50 5.16 8.89 -4.20
CA LEU A 50 6.43 8.47 -3.62
C LEU A 50 7.52 9.46 -4.00
N LYS A 51 7.98 10.28 -3.06
CA LYS A 51 9.06 11.26 -3.27
C LYS A 51 10.40 10.67 -2.83
N ALA A 52 11.28 10.40 -3.79
CA ALA A 52 12.62 9.91 -3.49
C ALA A 52 13.37 10.93 -2.61
N ASN A 53 13.99 10.46 -1.53
CA ASN A 53 14.69 11.30 -0.57
C ASN A 53 16.17 10.91 -0.42
N ARG A 54 16.94 11.75 0.26
CA ARG A 54 18.40 11.57 0.43
C ARG A 54 18.77 10.39 1.33
N LYS A 55 17.81 9.76 2.01
CA LYS A 55 18.03 8.61 2.89
C LYS A 55 17.95 7.28 2.13
N GLN A 56 18.00 7.30 0.80
CA GLN A 56 17.79 6.13 -0.08
C GLN A 56 16.43 5.48 0.17
N SER A 57 15.41 6.31 0.39
CA SER A 57 14.05 5.88 0.66
C SER A 57 13.06 6.90 0.07
N TYR A 58 11.79 6.80 0.44
CA TYR A 58 10.73 7.65 -0.04
C TYR A 58 9.97 8.30 1.10
N ASP A 59 9.60 9.57 0.92
CA ASP A 59 8.48 10.17 1.64
C ASP A 59 7.20 9.81 0.88
N VAL A 60 6.28 9.12 1.54
CA VAL A 60 5.03 8.62 0.95
C VAL A 60 3.91 9.56 1.34
N GLU A 61 3.45 10.36 0.38
CA GLU A 61 2.31 11.26 0.56
C GLU A 61 1.05 10.59 0.03
N MET A 62 0.00 10.56 0.82
CA MET A 62 -1.26 9.90 0.45
C MET A 62 -2.42 10.82 0.76
N ARG A 63 -3.41 10.82 -0.12
CA ARG A 63 -4.70 11.49 0.09
C ARG A 63 -5.81 10.62 -0.43
N LEU A 64 -6.87 10.47 0.35
CA LEU A 64 -8.12 9.83 -0.05
C LEU A 64 -9.28 10.78 0.21
N GLU A 65 -10.30 10.70 -0.63
CA GLU A 65 -11.55 11.45 -0.51
C GLU A 65 -12.74 10.60 -0.91
N ILE A 66 -13.91 10.92 -0.36
CA ILE A 66 -15.18 10.28 -0.75
C ILE A 66 -15.80 11.12 -1.85
N GLU A 67 -15.96 10.54 -3.04
CA GLU A 67 -16.51 11.23 -4.20
C GLU A 67 -17.89 11.83 -3.91
N GLY A 68 -18.11 13.07 -4.36
CA GLY A 68 -19.36 13.80 -4.12
C GLY A 68 -19.51 14.39 -2.71
N THR A 69 -18.46 14.33 -1.86
CA THR A 69 -18.43 14.96 -0.55
C THR A 69 -17.19 15.85 -0.37
N ASN A 70 -17.12 16.60 0.73
CA ASN A 70 -15.91 17.34 1.14
C ASN A 70 -15.08 16.58 2.20
N ILE A 71 -15.30 15.27 2.34
CA ILE A 71 -14.60 14.44 3.33
C ILE A 71 -13.33 13.87 2.70
N SER A 72 -12.18 14.26 3.25
CA SER A 72 -10.87 13.75 2.83
C SER A 72 -9.96 13.46 4.02
N VAL A 73 -9.04 12.51 3.85
CA VAL A 73 -7.95 12.21 4.77
C VAL A 73 -6.62 12.25 4.03
N GLU A 74 -5.57 12.68 4.71
CA GLU A 74 -4.23 12.73 4.15
C GLU A 74 -3.19 12.28 5.19
N ASN A 75 -2.05 11.80 4.71
CA ASN A 75 -0.90 11.52 5.56
C ASN A 75 0.41 11.56 4.76
N ILE A 76 1.52 11.80 5.47
CA ILE A 76 2.88 11.71 4.96
C ILE A 76 3.67 10.75 5.85
N LEU A 77 4.29 9.73 5.25
CA LEU A 77 5.02 8.69 5.96
C LEU A 77 6.48 8.63 5.49
N ASP A 78 7.43 8.52 6.42
CA ASP A 78 8.85 8.26 6.11
C ASP A 78 9.09 6.75 6.00
N LEU A 79 9.28 6.26 4.77
CA LEU A 79 9.51 4.84 4.51
C LEU A 79 10.86 4.34 5.04
N LYS A 80 11.79 5.22 5.44
CA LYS A 80 13.08 4.83 6.02
C LYS A 80 12.93 4.22 7.41
N ASN A 81 11.87 4.56 8.13
CA ASN A 81 11.64 4.16 9.53
C ASN A 81 10.34 3.34 9.66
N PRO A 82 10.24 2.15 9.05
CA PRO A 82 9.06 1.32 9.16
C PRO A 82 8.94 0.73 10.57
N TYR A 83 7.72 0.66 11.09
CA TYR A 83 7.43 -0.06 12.32
C TYR A 83 7.18 -1.54 12.01
N PHE A 84 8.05 -2.41 12.50
CA PHE A 84 7.91 -3.86 12.33
C PHE A 84 6.96 -4.43 13.38
N ARG A 85 5.77 -4.87 12.94
CA ARG A 85 4.80 -5.58 13.79
C ARG A 85 4.57 -6.98 13.25
N PHE A 86 4.99 -7.99 14.01
CA PHE A 86 4.74 -9.39 13.74
C PHE A 86 3.52 -9.84 14.54
N GLU A 87 2.34 -9.85 13.91
CA GLU A 87 1.16 -10.49 14.49
C GLU A 87 0.54 -11.43 13.45
N PHE A 88 0.33 -12.69 13.83
CA PHE A 88 -0.25 -13.78 13.02
C PHE A 88 -1.76 -13.60 12.77
N ILE A 89 -2.25 -12.37 12.68
CA ILE A 89 -3.68 -12.09 12.50
C ILE A 89 -3.89 -11.63 11.07
N TYR A 90 -4.71 -12.39 10.35
CA TYR A 90 -5.31 -12.08 9.05
C TYR A 90 -6.10 -10.76 9.11
N ILE A 91 -5.42 -9.64 9.26
CA ILE A 91 -6.03 -8.33 9.23
C ILE A 91 -5.93 -7.85 7.78
N ILE A 92 -7.03 -8.04 7.05
CA ILE A 92 -7.34 -7.36 5.80
C ILE A 92 -7.42 -5.86 6.12
N ILE A 93 -6.27 -5.21 6.12
CA ILE A 93 -6.17 -3.78 5.89
C ILE A 93 -5.66 -3.68 4.47
N ILE A 94 -6.45 -3.01 3.64
CA ILE A 94 -6.19 -2.69 2.24
C ILE A 94 -4.75 -2.20 2.12
N VAL A 95 -3.85 -3.11 1.77
CA VAL A 95 -2.55 -2.74 1.25
C VAL A 95 -2.88 -2.33 -0.16
N ILE A 96 -2.76 -1.03 -0.43
CA ILE A 96 -2.67 -0.50 -1.78
C ILE A 96 -1.36 -1.07 -2.36
N ILE A 97 -1.40 -2.33 -2.78
CA ILE A 97 -0.47 -2.85 -3.76
C ILE A 97 -1.09 -2.39 -5.07
N PHE A 98 -0.53 -1.33 -5.64
CA PHE A 98 -0.62 -1.12 -7.07
C PHE A 98 -0.05 -2.39 -7.72
N CYS A 99 -0.93 -3.32 -8.09
CA CYS A 99 -0.70 -4.14 -9.27
C CYS A 99 -0.79 -3.15 -10.43
N PHE A 100 0.37 -2.76 -10.97
CA PHE A 100 0.45 -2.46 -12.39
C PHE A 100 0.62 -3.77 -13.14
#